data_AF-A0A534JSL8-F1
#
_entry.id   AF-A0A534JSL8-F1
#
_cell.length_a   1.000
_cell.length_b   1.000
_cell.length_c   1.000
_cell.angle_alpha   90.00
_cell.angle_beta   90.00
_cell.angle_gamma   90.00
#
_symmetry.space_group_name_H-M   'P 1'
#
loop_
_entity.id
_entity.type
_entity.pdbx_description
1 polymer ?
#
loop_
_entity_poly.entity_id
_entity_poly.type
_entity_poly.pdbx_seq_one_letter_code
_entity_poly.pdbx_strand_id
1 'polypeptide(L)'
;GDTKLRPKDAKIPIVKLGDGQAMLIYATAVLGTGKEHAKWQSTHGVGYRYYPILKAGTKTIDPLDPNVPYCESHMQSTSTEEEETLELSADCVTCAKFREQYKVESVKAANDPTRIVMEFETDGSMTTKSVLLASLDILGKRFSELATQATALA
;
A
#
# COMPACT_ATOMS: atom_id res chain seq x y z
N GLY A 1 -17.36 29.57 5.42
CA GLY A 1 -17.61 28.14 5.17
C GLY A 1 -16.92 27.31 6.24
N ASP A 2 -17.46 26.13 6.55
CA ASP A 2 -16.89 25.20 7.54
C ASP A 2 -15.45 24.81 7.15
N THR A 3 -14.51 24.95 8.09
CA THR A 3 -13.11 24.58 7.90
C THR A 3 -12.91 23.09 7.60
N LYS A 4 -13.83 22.24 8.05
CA LYS A 4 -13.80 20.79 7.83
C LYS A 4 -14.03 20.39 6.37
N LEU A 5 -14.66 21.27 5.58
CA LEU A 5 -15.03 21.02 4.19
C LEU A 5 -14.06 21.66 3.17
N ARG A 6 -12.92 22.16 3.64
CA ARG A 6 -11.88 22.72 2.76
C ARG A 6 -11.15 21.62 1.99
N PRO A 7 -10.64 21.92 0.78
CA PRO A 7 -9.69 21.04 0.09
C PRO A 7 -8.52 20.67 1.01
N LYS A 8 -8.10 19.40 0.96
CA LYS A 8 -7.06 18.86 1.85
C LYS A 8 -5.67 19.38 1.50
N ASP A 9 -5.38 19.49 0.21
CA ASP A 9 -4.18 20.16 -0.27
C ASP A 9 -4.54 21.55 -0.82
N ALA A 10 -4.10 22.59 -0.11
CA ALA A 10 -4.34 23.98 -0.47
C ALA A 10 -3.34 24.52 -1.51
N LYS A 11 -2.30 23.75 -1.86
CA LYS A 11 -1.22 24.20 -2.75
C LYS A 11 -1.42 23.76 -4.20
N ILE A 12 -2.50 23.03 -4.51
CA ILE A 12 -2.82 22.61 -5.88
C ILE A 12 -3.12 23.86 -6.73
N PRO A 13 -2.31 24.17 -7.75
CA PRO A 13 -2.61 25.27 -8.66
C PRO A 13 -3.80 24.91 -9.54
N ILE A 14 -4.84 25.75 -9.54
CA ILE A 14 -6.04 25.53 -10.37
C ILE A 14 -5.93 26.25 -11.71
N VAL A 15 -5.49 27.51 -11.70
CA VAL A 15 -5.35 28.34 -12.89
C VAL A 15 -4.21 29.34 -12.72
N LYS A 16 -3.57 29.71 -13.83
CA LYS A 16 -2.66 30.85 -13.91
C LYS A 16 -3.34 31.96 -14.69
N LEU A 17 -3.49 33.13 -14.08
CA LEU A 17 -4.13 34.30 -14.69
C LEU A 17 -3.07 35.29 -15.16
N GLY A 18 -3.29 35.90 -16.32
CA GLY A 18 -2.56 37.06 -16.80
C GLY A 18 -3.24 38.38 -16.44
N ASP A 19 -2.65 39.48 -16.88
CA ASP A 19 -3.17 40.82 -16.58
C ASP A 19 -4.59 41.01 -17.12
N GLY A 20 -5.49 41.48 -16.26
CA GLY A 20 -6.90 41.71 -16.58
C GLY A 20 -7.78 40.45 -16.59
N GLN A 21 -7.24 39.26 -16.31
CA GLN A 21 -8.04 38.02 -16.26
C GLN A 21 -8.58 37.75 -14.85
N ALA A 22 -9.83 37.29 -14.78
CA ALA A 22 -10.50 36.86 -13.55
C ALA A 22 -11.32 35.59 -13.80
N MET A 23 -11.56 34.82 -12.75
CA MET A 23 -12.32 33.58 -12.82
C MET A 23 -13.34 33.51 -11.68
N LEU A 24 -14.58 33.18 -12.03
CA LEU A 24 -15.66 32.89 -11.09
C LEU A 24 -16.24 31.51 -11.43
N ILE A 25 -16.16 30.57 -10.49
CA ILE A 25 -16.66 29.21 -10.65
C ILE A 25 -17.57 28.85 -9.48
N TYR A 26 -18.65 28.14 -9.81
CA TYR A 26 -19.49 27.45 -8.85
C TYR A 26 -19.43 25.95 -9.14
N ALA A 27 -19.18 25.15 -8.12
CA ALA A 27 -19.13 23.70 -8.22
C ALA A 27 -19.85 23.06 -7.04
N THR A 28 -20.52 21.94 -7.30
CA THR A 28 -21.23 21.16 -6.30
C THR A 28 -20.49 19.85 -6.06
N ALA A 29 -20.10 19.60 -4.81
CA ALA A 29 -19.57 18.31 -4.40
C ALA A 29 -20.70 17.28 -4.32
N VAL A 30 -20.49 16.11 -4.94
CA VAL A 30 -21.43 14.98 -4.91
C VAL A 30 -20.70 13.71 -4.52
N LEU A 31 -21.42 12.80 -3.86
CA LEU A 31 -20.89 11.50 -3.46
C LEU A 31 -20.81 10.57 -4.68
N GLY A 32 -19.78 9.73 -4.71
CA GLY A 32 -19.59 8.69 -5.72
C GLY A 32 -18.53 7.70 -5.27
N THR A 33 -18.22 6.75 -6.13
CA THR A 33 -17.26 5.66 -5.87
C THR A 33 -16.13 5.65 -6.90
N GLY A 34 -14.98 5.10 -6.52
CA GLY A 34 -13.84 4.93 -7.43
C GLY A 34 -14.16 4.12 -8.69
N LYS A 35 -15.20 3.26 -8.64
CA LYS A 35 -15.69 2.51 -9.82
C LYS A 35 -16.37 3.43 -10.84
N GLU A 36 -17.05 4.47 -10.39
CA GLU A 36 -17.71 5.44 -11.27
C GLU A 36 -16.71 6.43 -11.86
N HIS A 37 -15.75 6.90 -11.07
CA HIS A 37 -14.66 7.74 -11.55
C HIS A 37 -13.49 7.77 -10.55
N ALA A 38 -12.26 7.82 -11.06
CA ALA A 38 -11.03 7.85 -10.25
C ALA A 38 -10.95 9.03 -9.25
N LYS A 39 -11.70 10.11 -9.47
CA LYS A 39 -11.73 11.29 -8.58
C LYS A 39 -12.37 11.02 -7.21
N TRP A 40 -13.11 9.92 -7.10
CA TRP A 40 -13.71 9.45 -5.84
C TRP A 40 -12.89 8.33 -5.19
N GLN A 41 -11.74 7.97 -5.76
CA GLN A 41 -10.84 7.00 -5.14
C GLN A 41 -10.16 7.66 -3.93
N SER A 42 -10.43 7.15 -2.73
CA SER A 42 -9.87 7.68 -1.48
C SER A 42 -8.48 7.14 -1.15
N THR A 43 -7.95 6.21 -1.96
CA THR A 43 -6.65 5.57 -1.72
C THR A 43 -5.72 5.60 -2.92
N HIS A 44 -4.41 5.61 -2.65
CA HIS A 44 -3.34 5.56 -3.63
C HIS A 44 -2.38 4.42 -3.30
N GLY A 45 -1.76 3.84 -4.33
CA GLY A 45 -0.73 2.81 -4.15
C GLY A 45 -1.20 1.58 -3.38
N VAL A 46 -2.47 1.18 -3.52
CA VAL A 46 -3.00 -0.01 -2.83
C VAL A 46 -2.30 -1.25 -3.37
N GLY A 47 -1.45 -1.84 -2.53
CA GLY A 47 -0.69 -3.02 -2.86
C GLY A 47 -0.68 -4.01 -1.71
N TYR A 48 -0.38 -5.25 -2.03
CA TYR A 48 -0.09 -6.26 -1.02
C TYR A 48 1.01 -7.18 -1.51
N ARG A 49 1.69 -7.79 -0.56
CA ARG A 49 2.70 -8.82 -0.77
C ARG A 49 2.60 -9.86 0.34
N TYR A 50 3.08 -11.06 0.05
CA TYR A 50 3.30 -12.04 1.12
C TYR A 50 4.41 -11.59 2.05
N TYR A 51 4.35 -12.06 3.29
CA TYR A 51 5.32 -11.70 4.30
C TYR A 51 6.68 -12.28 3.94
N PRO A 52 7.73 -11.44 3.78
CA PRO A 52 9.03 -11.92 3.35
C PRO A 52 9.70 -12.67 4.49
N ILE A 53 10.40 -13.75 4.16
CA ILE A 53 11.23 -14.52 5.08
C ILE A 53 12.65 -14.49 4.53
N LEU A 54 13.61 -14.11 5.38
CA LEU A 54 15.03 -14.22 5.05
C LEU A 54 15.70 -15.29 5.90
N LYS A 55 16.66 -16.01 5.31
CA LYS A 55 17.60 -16.86 6.03
C LYS A 55 19.02 -16.41 5.73
N ALA A 56 19.76 -16.02 6.77
CA ALA A 56 21.20 -15.80 6.72
C ALA A 56 21.90 -17.02 7.31
N GLY A 57 22.44 -17.88 6.45
CA GLY A 57 22.94 -19.19 6.87
C GLY A 57 21.83 -20.05 7.47
N THR A 58 21.95 -20.42 8.75
CA THR A 58 20.94 -21.21 9.47
C THR A 58 19.91 -20.36 10.22
N LYS A 59 20.08 -19.04 10.28
CA LYS A 59 19.22 -18.14 11.05
C LYS A 59 18.11 -17.56 10.18
N THR A 60 16.87 -17.81 10.57
CA THR A 60 15.70 -17.11 10.01
C THR A 60 15.60 -15.71 10.62
N ILE A 61 15.36 -14.71 9.77
CA ILE A 61 15.31 -13.28 10.09
C ILE A 61 13.97 -12.74 9.65
N ASP A 62 13.36 -11.91 10.50
CA ASP A 62 12.18 -11.13 10.15
C ASP A 62 12.62 -9.85 9.41
N PRO A 63 12.34 -9.71 8.10
CA PRO A 63 12.81 -8.57 7.33
C PRO A 63 12.07 -7.27 7.66
N LEU A 64 10.94 -7.34 8.35
CA LEU A 64 10.15 -6.16 8.73
C LEU A 64 10.42 -5.69 10.17
N ASP A 65 11.31 -6.37 10.90
CA ASP A 65 11.83 -5.87 12.17
C ASP A 65 12.64 -4.58 11.90
N PRO A 66 12.34 -3.45 12.57
CA PRO A 66 13.03 -2.17 12.38
C PRO A 66 14.55 -2.23 12.56
N ASN A 67 15.07 -3.24 13.27
CA ASN A 67 16.50 -3.44 13.50
C ASN A 67 17.20 -4.25 12.40
N VAL A 68 16.45 -4.70 11.40
CA VAL A 68 16.97 -5.48 10.28
C VAL A 68 17.17 -4.54 9.09
N PRO A 69 18.40 -4.42 8.56
CA PRO A 69 18.68 -3.63 7.37
C PRO A 69 18.18 -4.36 6.11
N TYR A 70 16.85 -4.35 5.91
CA TYR A 70 16.19 -4.99 4.79
C TYR A 70 16.23 -4.12 3.53
N CYS A 71 16.64 -4.71 2.41
CA CYS A 71 16.67 -4.06 1.11
C CYS A 71 15.72 -4.77 0.15
N GLU A 72 14.55 -4.18 -0.11
CA GLU A 72 13.54 -4.76 -0.99
C GLU A 72 14.09 -5.12 -2.37
N SER A 73 14.91 -4.26 -2.97
CA SER A 73 15.45 -4.50 -4.32
C SER A 73 16.40 -5.69 -4.46
N HIS A 74 16.98 -6.18 -3.37
CA HIS A 74 18.01 -7.25 -3.42
C HIS A 74 17.73 -8.44 -2.49
N MET A 75 16.80 -8.30 -1.54
CA MET A 75 16.49 -9.32 -0.54
C MET A 75 15.04 -9.80 -0.62
N GLN A 76 14.26 -9.28 -1.56
CA GLN A 76 12.89 -9.71 -1.76
C GLN A 76 12.82 -10.75 -2.88
N SER A 77 12.32 -11.94 -2.55
CA SER A 77 12.05 -12.97 -3.54
C SER A 77 10.84 -12.57 -4.39
N THR A 78 10.98 -12.69 -5.71
CA THR A 78 9.85 -12.61 -6.64
C THR A 78 9.11 -13.95 -6.78
N SER A 79 9.66 -15.03 -6.23
CA SER A 79 9.03 -16.34 -6.23
C SER A 79 7.91 -16.42 -5.19
N THR A 80 6.77 -16.97 -5.58
CA THR A 80 5.61 -17.11 -4.70
C THR A 80 5.67 -18.35 -3.81
N GLU A 81 6.41 -19.38 -4.21
CA GLU A 81 6.38 -20.70 -3.55
C GLU A 81 7.77 -21.25 -3.22
N GLU A 82 8.82 -20.76 -3.89
CA GLU A 82 10.16 -21.32 -3.76
C GLU A 82 11.12 -20.38 -3.03
N GLU A 83 12.02 -21.00 -2.27
CA GLU A 83 13.13 -20.31 -1.64
C GLU A 83 14.19 -19.98 -2.70
N GLU A 84 14.52 -18.70 -2.84
CA GLU A 84 15.51 -18.20 -3.79
C GLU A 84 16.77 -17.77 -3.05
N THR A 85 17.95 -18.07 -3.60
CA THR A 85 19.20 -17.51 -3.06
C THR A 85 19.50 -16.20 -3.78
N LEU A 86 19.52 -15.11 -3.02
CA LEU A 86 19.77 -13.76 -3.51
C LEU A 86 21.13 -13.26 -3.02
N GLU A 87 21.97 -12.85 -3.96
CA GLU A 87 23.28 -12.28 -3.68
C GLU A 87 23.15 -10.83 -3.21
N LEU A 88 23.85 -10.47 -2.14
CA LEU A 88 23.79 -9.13 -1.58
C LEU A 88 24.72 -8.20 -2.36
N SER A 89 24.12 -7.19 -3.01
CA SER A 89 24.87 -6.24 -3.83
C SER A 89 25.93 -5.49 -3.01
N ALA A 90 27.16 -5.49 -3.51
CA ALA A 90 28.29 -4.80 -2.86
C ALA A 90 28.14 -3.27 -2.88
N ASP A 91 27.48 -2.75 -3.92
CA ASP A 91 27.26 -1.32 -4.13
C ASP A 91 26.05 -0.77 -3.35
N CYS A 92 25.28 -1.65 -2.71
CA CYS A 92 24.13 -1.26 -1.91
C CYS A 92 24.51 -1.08 -0.44
N VAL A 93 24.35 0.15 0.08
CA VAL A 93 24.64 0.50 1.48
C VAL A 93 23.83 -0.37 2.47
N THR A 94 22.56 -0.63 2.18
CA THR A 94 21.70 -1.45 3.05
C THR A 94 22.15 -2.92 3.05
N CYS A 95 22.51 -3.45 1.88
CA CYS A 95 23.08 -4.79 1.79
C CYS A 95 24.41 -4.90 2.54
N ALA A 96 25.29 -3.89 2.44
CA ALA A 96 26.54 -3.84 3.20
C ALA A 96 26.31 -3.93 4.72
N LYS A 97 25.35 -3.16 5.25
CA LYS A 97 24.96 -3.24 6.67
C LYS A 97 24.45 -4.64 7.04
N PHE A 98 23.63 -5.25 6.20
CA PHE A 98 23.12 -6.60 6.43
C PHE A 98 24.24 -7.63 6.48
N ARG A 99 25.17 -7.60 5.51
CA ARG A 99 26.35 -8.47 5.48
C ARG A 99 27.20 -8.32 6.73
N GLU A 100 27.44 -7.09 7.16
CA GLU A 100 28.20 -6.82 8.38
C GLU A 100 27.50 -7.36 9.64
N GLN A 101 26.18 -7.20 9.74
CA GLN A 101 25.39 -7.61 10.89
C GLN A 101 25.26 -9.13 10.99
N TYR A 102 25.05 -9.82 9.87
CA TYR A 102 24.76 -11.26 9.84
C TYR A 102 25.93 -12.13 9.36
N LYS A 103 27.04 -11.52 8.92
CA LYS A 103 28.25 -12.21 8.44
C LYS A 103 27.98 -13.20 7.29
N VAL A 104 27.20 -12.76 6.30
CA VAL A 104 26.85 -13.54 5.09
C VAL A 104 27.07 -12.69 3.85
N GLU A 105 27.27 -13.31 2.68
CA GLU A 105 27.32 -12.62 1.37
C GLU A 105 26.02 -12.79 0.56
N SER A 106 25.22 -13.80 0.89
CA SER A 106 23.92 -14.05 0.27
C SER A 106 22.87 -14.41 1.32
N VAL A 107 21.61 -14.26 0.94
CA VAL A 107 20.46 -14.63 1.75
C VAL A 107 19.57 -15.57 0.98
N LYS A 108 18.90 -16.47 1.70
CA LYS A 108 17.78 -17.18 1.11
C LYS A 108 16.50 -16.43 1.41
N ALA A 109 15.76 -16.06 0.37
CA ALA A 109 14.52 -15.32 0.45
C ALA A 109 13.35 -16.23 0.07
N ALA A 110 12.32 -16.21 0.90
CA ALA A 110 11.06 -16.89 0.66
C ALA A 110 9.90 -15.97 1.05
N ASN A 111 8.69 -16.39 0.73
CA ASN A 111 7.47 -15.66 1.06
C ASN A 111 6.53 -16.58 1.85
N ASP A 112 5.89 -16.04 2.89
CA ASP A 112 4.87 -16.75 3.67
C ASP A 112 3.48 -16.46 3.11
N PRO A 113 2.83 -17.41 2.40
CA PRO A 113 1.54 -17.18 1.78
C PRO A 113 0.39 -17.03 2.81
N THR A 114 0.63 -17.36 4.08
CA THR A 114 -0.37 -17.25 5.16
C THR A 114 -0.40 -15.86 5.79
N ARG A 115 0.58 -15.01 5.49
CA ARG A 115 0.70 -13.66 6.04
C ARG A 115 0.82 -12.63 4.92
N ILE A 116 -0.04 -11.62 4.95
CA ILE A 116 -0.08 -10.56 3.95
C ILE A 116 0.35 -9.24 4.59
N VAL A 117 1.27 -8.55 3.92
CA VAL A 117 1.63 -7.17 4.20
C VAL A 117 0.88 -6.32 3.18
N MET A 118 -0.05 -5.50 3.65
CA MET A 118 -0.85 -4.59 2.82
C MET A 118 -0.42 -3.16 3.08
N GLU A 119 -0.19 -2.42 2.02
CA GLU A 119 0.23 -1.02 2.06
C GLU A 119 -0.66 -0.19 1.14
N PHE A 120 -1.02 0.99 1.62
CA PHE A 120 -1.77 1.98 0.85
C PHE A 120 -1.68 3.34 1.53
N GLU A 121 -1.88 4.38 0.74
CA GLU A 121 -2.00 5.75 1.21
C GLU A 121 -3.43 6.26 0.98
N THR A 122 -3.80 7.36 1.63
CA THR A 122 -5.07 8.04 1.36
C THR A 122 -4.83 9.37 0.67
N ASP A 123 -5.86 9.89 0.01
CA ASP A 123 -5.87 11.25 -0.57
C ASP A 123 -6.04 12.36 0.49
N GLY A 124 -6.09 12.00 1.77
CA GLY A 124 -6.34 12.91 2.90
C GLY A 124 -7.82 13.20 3.18
N SER A 125 -8.76 12.73 2.36
CA SER A 125 -10.20 12.88 2.61
C SER A 125 -10.65 12.09 3.84
N MET A 126 -10.02 10.93 4.07
CA MET A 126 -10.27 10.03 5.20
C MET A 126 -8.95 9.50 5.78
N THR A 127 -8.99 9.06 7.04
CA THR A 127 -7.84 8.36 7.65
C THR A 127 -7.70 6.94 7.09
N THR A 128 -6.47 6.42 7.02
CA THR A 128 -6.17 5.04 6.61
C THR A 128 -7.03 4.01 7.34
N LYS A 129 -7.18 4.16 8.67
CA LYS A 129 -8.03 3.28 9.49
C LYS A 129 -9.50 3.33 9.08
N SER A 130 -10.04 4.52 8.88
CA SER A 130 -11.45 4.69 8.47
C SER A 130 -11.71 4.07 7.11
N VAL A 131 -10.80 4.24 6.15
CA VAL A 131 -10.92 3.64 4.82
C VAL A 131 -10.91 2.12 4.90
N LEU A 132 -9.95 1.53 5.62
CA LEU A 132 -9.86 0.07 5.77
C LEU A 132 -11.13 -0.51 6.41
N LEU A 133 -11.62 0.09 7.49
CA LEU A 133 -12.84 -0.35 8.16
C LEU A 133 -14.06 -0.26 7.23
N ALA A 134 -14.19 0.82 6.48
CA ALA A 134 -15.27 0.97 5.51
C ALA A 134 -15.17 -0.08 4.39
N SER A 135 -13.97 -0.36 3.88
CA SER A 135 -13.74 -1.40 2.88
C SER A 135 -14.14 -2.79 3.38
N LEU A 136 -13.79 -3.14 4.61
CA LEU A 136 -14.15 -4.42 5.24
C LEU A 136 -15.67 -4.54 5.46
N ASP A 137 -16.32 -3.47 5.90
CA ASP A 137 -17.78 -3.42 6.06
C ASP A 137 -18.51 -3.60 4.71
N ILE A 138 -18.06 -2.90 3.66
CA ILE A 138 -18.60 -3.04 2.30
C ILE A 138 -18.42 -4.48 1.81
N LEU A 139 -17.25 -5.08 2.04
CA LEU A 139 -16.95 -6.45 1.63
C LEU A 139 -17.87 -7.45 2.36
N GLY A 140 -18.02 -7.29 3.67
CA GLY A 140 -18.93 -8.11 4.48
C GLY A 140 -20.37 -8.05 3.98
N LYS A 141 -20.89 -6.85 3.74
CA LYS A 141 -22.24 -6.64 3.19
C LYS A 141 -22.44 -7.32 1.84
N ARG A 142 -21.49 -7.18 0.91
CA ARG A 142 -21.55 -7.82 -0.42
C ARG A 142 -21.59 -9.35 -0.32
N PHE A 143 -20.79 -9.94 0.57
CA PHE A 143 -20.82 -11.39 0.77
C PHE A 143 -22.12 -11.86 1.41
N SER A 144 -22.68 -11.11 2.36
CA SER A 144 -23.99 -11.41 2.93
C SER A 144 -25.09 -11.35 1.88
N GLU A 145 -25.10 -10.30 1.04
CA GLU A 145 -26.06 -10.17 -0.08
C GLU A 145 -25.96 -11.35 -1.05
N LEU A 146 -24.74 -11.73 -1.43
CA LEU A 146 -24.49 -12.88 -2.31
C LEU A 146 -25.00 -14.19 -1.67
N ALA A 147 -24.75 -14.41 -0.39
CA ALA A 147 -25.22 -15.59 0.33
C ALA A 147 -26.76 -15.67 0.41
N THR A 148 -27.43 -14.53 0.61
CA THR A 148 -28.90 -14.45 0.57
C THR A 148 -29.43 -14.80 -0.81
N GLN A 149 -28.83 -14.27 -1.88
CA GLN A 149 -29.22 -14.59 -3.25
C GLN A 149 -29.02 -16.06 -3.59
N ALA A 150 -27.89 -16.64 -3.18
CA ALA A 150 -27.61 -18.06 -3.39
C ALA A 150 -28.63 -18.96 -2.68
N THR A 151 -28.97 -18.65 -1.42
CA THR A 151 -29.99 -19.40 -0.65
C THR A 151 -31.37 -19.32 -1.30
N ALA A 152 -31.74 -18.17 -1.88
CA ALA A 152 -33.04 -18.00 -2.53
C ALA A 152 -33.19 -18.79 -3.85
N LEU A 153 -32.09 -19.27 -4.42
CA LEU A 153 -32.04 -20.06 -5.66
C LEU A 153 -31.95 -21.58 -5.41
N ALA A 154 -31.70 -21.99 -4.16
CA ALA A 154 -31.62 -23.39 -3.73
C ALA A 154 -33.00 -23.92 -3.29
#